data_AF-A0AAW1XCC7-F1
#
_entry.id   AF-A0AAW1XCC7-F1
#
_cell.length_a   1.000
_cell.length_b   1.000
_cell.length_c   1.000
_cell.angle_alpha   90.00
_cell.angle_beta   90.00
_cell.angle_gamma   90.00
#
_symmetry.space_group_name_H-M   'P 1'
#
loop_
_entity.id
_entity.type
_entity.pdbx_description
1 polymer ?
#
loop_
_entity_poly.entity_id
_entity_poly.type
_entity_poly.pdbx_seq_one_letter_code
_entity_poly.pdbx_strand_id
1 'polypeptide(L)'
;MSMKVESFPSKRAISAIKRSFHSGHALNVSKSQCVSHVKLSDEEFVSKLLGRRWTLPSPDAKIHQIMLSASKVSLQESRPLSDISLWNNTNPCFSQAMVEKDDSFFIVRDDLLHPLINGNKARKLDGLIPLLEDHSVTDVVTCGGCQSAHAAAVAVSCSERGLKPHLLLRGEQPEILTGYNLISTVYGNVTYVPRSLYANREKMLKSHADYLAGSNGNVLWFDDILEASLSQNDDALNLLRKDAHRSGHPRKIVIVNEGAGDVVALLGLIRLVQYLSHNHLLGKERALKLVVDAGTGTTAVGLALGAMCLGLPWEVTAVMLADTIHGYRHQEKRLISSFKTHFDFHIDHFISDIDKGIVQWVERSLPRKFGNVLEGELEACQHIAQQTGILVDPVYTLSAWEMAMSLREKEADGEGGAKVVMLHTGGTLGMFGLAQRYKSYFSKLKVGPSS
;
A
#
# COMPACT_ATOMS: atom_id res chain seq x y z
N MET A 1 -12.36 -40.70 -69.81
CA MET A 1 -13.07 -40.10 -68.66
C MET A 1 -12.37 -38.77 -68.38
N SER A 2 -12.78 -37.58 -68.84
CA SER A 2 -14.07 -37.08 -69.39
C SER A 2 -15.26 -37.20 -68.42
N MET A 3 -16.12 -36.18 -68.22
CA MET A 3 -16.02 -34.72 -68.46
C MET A 3 -17.13 -33.97 -67.65
N LYS A 4 -17.38 -32.67 -67.92
CA LYS A 4 -18.35 -31.74 -67.29
C LYS A 4 -19.84 -32.15 -67.39
N VAL A 5 -20.73 -31.42 -66.66
CA VAL A 5 -21.92 -30.61 -67.11
C VAL A 5 -22.78 -30.21 -65.86
N GLU A 6 -23.01 -28.93 -65.51
CA GLU A 6 -24.21 -28.03 -65.69
C GLU A 6 -25.58 -28.60 -65.13
N SER A 7 -26.60 -27.88 -64.61
CA SER A 7 -27.00 -26.44 -64.56
C SER A 7 -28.03 -26.11 -63.41
N PHE A 8 -28.41 -24.82 -63.25
CA PHE A 8 -29.48 -24.21 -62.37
C PHE A 8 -30.94 -24.42 -62.92
N PRO A 9 -32.10 -23.80 -62.45
CA PRO A 9 -32.37 -22.73 -61.42
C PRO A 9 -33.71 -22.75 -60.56
N SER A 10 -33.85 -21.77 -59.63
CA SER A 10 -35.03 -20.85 -59.44
C SER A 10 -36.04 -20.88 -58.23
N LYS A 11 -36.08 -19.72 -57.51
CA LYS A 11 -37.21 -18.82 -57.08
C LYS A 11 -38.50 -19.31 -56.34
N ARG A 12 -38.77 -18.67 -55.17
CA ARG A 12 -39.98 -17.86 -54.75
C ARG A 12 -39.89 -17.53 -53.23
N ALA A 13 -40.50 -16.50 -52.61
CA ALA A 13 -41.28 -15.29 -52.96
C ALA A 13 -41.08 -14.26 -51.80
N ILE A 14 -40.99 -12.93 -51.95
CA ILE A 14 -41.98 -11.87 -52.28
C ILE A 14 -43.17 -11.74 -51.30
N SER A 15 -43.17 -10.66 -50.50
CA SER A 15 -44.35 -9.83 -50.17
C SER A 15 -43.91 -8.39 -49.80
N ALA A 16 -44.75 -7.38 -50.02
CA ALA A 16 -44.38 -5.96 -49.93
C ALA A 16 -45.56 -5.07 -49.46
N ILE A 17 -45.26 -3.88 -48.90
CA ILE A 17 -46.12 -2.69 -48.65
C ILE A 17 -45.10 -1.52 -48.45
N LYS A 18 -44.87 -0.52 -49.33
CA LYS A 18 -45.70 0.65 -49.77
C LYS A 18 -46.31 1.44 -48.59
N ARG A 19 -45.78 2.59 -48.13
CA ARG A 19 -45.94 3.98 -48.66
C ARG A 19 -45.62 4.96 -47.49
N SER A 20 -45.52 6.31 -47.57
CA SER A 20 -45.05 7.32 -48.56
C SER A 20 -45.35 8.72 -47.94
N PHE A 21 -44.44 9.70 -47.87
CA PHE A 21 -44.29 10.81 -48.86
C PHE A 21 -43.21 11.83 -48.41
N HIS A 22 -42.72 12.64 -49.37
CA HIS A 22 -42.04 13.99 -49.38
C HIS A 22 -41.56 14.66 -48.06
N SER A 23 -40.56 15.56 -47.98
CA SER A 23 -39.65 16.28 -48.92
C SER A 23 -38.44 16.75 -48.08
N GLY A 24 -37.18 16.82 -48.53
CA GLY A 24 -36.71 17.75 -49.57
C GLY A 24 -36.29 19.12 -49.02
N HIS A 25 -35.18 19.23 -48.27
CA HIS A 25 -34.31 20.43 -48.24
C HIS A 25 -32.93 20.13 -47.60
N ALA A 26 -31.95 20.99 -47.90
CA ALA A 26 -30.53 20.79 -47.62
C ALA A 26 -30.07 21.48 -46.32
N LEU A 27 -29.02 20.95 -45.67
CA LEU A 27 -27.72 21.62 -45.47
C LEU A 27 -26.79 20.87 -44.49
N ASN A 28 -25.49 21.16 -44.64
CA ASN A 28 -24.38 20.91 -43.71
C ASN A 28 -24.00 19.46 -43.35
N VAL A 29 -23.02 18.97 -44.12
CA VAL A 29 -22.02 18.02 -43.63
C VAL A 29 -21.17 18.70 -42.55
N SER A 30 -21.21 18.20 -41.32
CA SER A 30 -20.13 18.37 -40.35
C SER A 30 -19.66 17.00 -39.87
N LYS A 31 -18.36 16.72 -40.04
CA LYS A 31 -17.74 15.50 -39.52
C LYS A 31 -17.62 15.61 -38.00
N SER A 32 -18.27 14.72 -37.27
CA SER A 32 -17.82 14.31 -35.94
C SER A 32 -17.63 12.79 -35.94
N GLN A 33 -16.38 12.35 -36.00
CA GLN A 33 -16.05 10.97 -35.65
C GLN A 33 -16.19 10.87 -34.13
N CYS A 34 -17.31 10.34 -33.66
CA CYS A 34 -17.47 9.98 -32.26
C CYS A 34 -16.51 8.81 -31.97
N VAL A 35 -15.42 9.09 -31.27
CA VAL A 35 -14.56 8.04 -30.72
C VAL A 35 -15.31 7.45 -29.53
N SER A 36 -15.90 6.28 -29.73
CA SER A 36 -16.52 5.51 -28.66
C SER A 36 -15.46 5.08 -27.66
N HIS A 37 -15.41 5.70 -26.47
CA HIS A 37 -14.62 5.20 -25.36
C HIS A 37 -15.13 3.79 -25.01
N VAL A 38 -14.31 2.78 -25.28
CA VAL A 38 -14.60 1.39 -24.91
C VAL A 38 -14.43 1.29 -23.40
N LYS A 39 -15.51 0.88 -22.72
CA LYS A 39 -15.49 0.67 -21.27
C LYS A 39 -14.68 -0.60 -20.96
N LEU A 40 -13.49 -0.42 -20.39
CA LEU A 40 -12.63 -1.52 -19.96
C LEU A 40 -13.34 -2.37 -18.90
N SER A 41 -13.02 -3.67 -18.88
CA SER A 41 -13.37 -4.51 -17.72
C SER A 41 -12.49 -4.17 -16.50
N ASP A 42 -12.96 -4.46 -15.29
CA ASP A 42 -12.23 -4.19 -14.04
C ASP A 42 -10.82 -4.84 -14.04
N GLU A 43 -10.70 -6.07 -14.56
CA GLU A 43 -9.40 -6.75 -14.69
C GLU A 43 -8.48 -6.10 -15.74
N GLU A 44 -9.04 -5.63 -16.85
CA GLU A 44 -8.30 -4.95 -17.91
C GLU A 44 -7.82 -3.56 -17.47
N PHE A 45 -8.65 -2.84 -16.70
CA PHE A 45 -8.26 -1.61 -16.01
C PHE A 45 -7.07 -1.85 -15.07
N VAL A 46 -7.15 -2.85 -14.18
CA VAL A 46 -6.04 -3.16 -13.25
C VAL A 46 -4.80 -3.66 -14.01
N SER A 47 -4.98 -4.44 -15.08
CA SER A 47 -3.86 -4.88 -15.94
C SER A 47 -3.16 -3.69 -16.60
N LYS A 48 -3.91 -2.71 -17.13
CA LYS A 48 -3.35 -1.46 -17.69
C LYS A 48 -2.65 -0.63 -16.61
N LEU A 49 -3.25 -0.50 -15.44
CA LEU A 49 -2.73 0.25 -14.30
C LEU A 49 -1.40 -0.31 -13.77
N LEU A 50 -1.27 -1.64 -13.78
CA LEU A 50 -0.09 -2.35 -13.27
C LEU A 50 0.94 -2.72 -14.37
N GLY A 51 0.58 -2.53 -15.64
CA GLY A 51 1.42 -2.73 -16.83
C GLY A 51 2.51 -1.68 -16.98
N ARG A 52 3.36 -1.55 -15.96
CA ARG A 52 4.44 -0.56 -15.86
C ARG A 52 5.70 -1.15 -15.23
N ARG A 53 6.76 -0.35 -15.16
CA ARG A 53 8.02 -0.73 -14.51
C ARG A 53 7.87 -0.71 -12.98
N TRP A 54 8.50 -1.67 -12.32
CA TRP A 54 8.47 -1.89 -10.87
C TRP A 54 9.91 -2.05 -10.35
N THR A 55 10.14 -1.85 -9.04
CA THR A 55 11.46 -2.12 -8.43
C THR A 55 11.55 -3.47 -7.74
N LEU A 56 10.44 -3.97 -7.18
CA LEU A 56 10.35 -5.32 -6.68
C LEU A 56 10.18 -6.28 -7.87
N PRO A 57 11.07 -7.28 -8.05
CA PRO A 57 11.05 -8.16 -9.21
C PRO A 57 9.77 -9.00 -9.29
N SER A 58 9.13 -9.26 -8.15
CA SER A 58 7.87 -9.98 -8.04
C SER A 58 6.94 -9.30 -7.02
N PRO A 59 5.60 -9.33 -7.20
CA PRO A 59 4.67 -8.89 -6.17
C PRO A 59 4.56 -9.88 -5.00
N ASP A 60 5.24 -11.03 -5.05
CA ASP A 60 5.08 -12.12 -4.09
C ASP A 60 5.18 -11.68 -2.63
N ALA A 61 4.44 -12.38 -1.78
CA ALA A 61 4.52 -12.32 -0.33
C ALA A 61 4.36 -13.74 0.22
N LYS A 62 5.14 -14.09 1.25
CA LYS A 62 4.87 -15.31 2.01
C LYS A 62 3.60 -15.11 2.83
N ILE A 63 2.73 -16.11 2.88
CA ILE A 63 1.55 -16.11 3.74
C ILE A 63 1.76 -17.20 4.79
N HIS A 64 1.64 -16.83 6.06
CA HIS A 64 1.65 -17.75 7.19
C HIS A 64 0.23 -17.89 7.73
N GLN A 65 -0.06 -18.97 8.46
CA GLN A 65 -1.28 -19.14 9.24
C GLN A 65 -0.90 -19.25 10.72
N ILE A 66 -1.48 -18.39 11.55
CA ILE A 66 -1.34 -18.47 13.00
C ILE A 66 -2.53 -19.25 13.54
N MET A 67 -2.23 -20.38 14.15
CA MET A 67 -3.20 -21.28 14.79
C MET A 67 -3.16 -21.07 16.30
N LEU A 68 -4.32 -21.20 16.94
CA LEU A 68 -4.50 -20.92 18.35
C LEU A 68 -5.12 -22.13 19.06
N SER A 69 -4.68 -22.38 20.29
CA SER A 69 -5.34 -23.35 21.17
C SER A 69 -5.93 -22.63 22.38
N ALA A 70 -7.18 -22.18 22.26
CA ALA A 70 -7.94 -21.68 23.39
C ALA A 70 -8.48 -22.86 24.24
N SER A 71 -8.14 -22.89 25.53
CA SER A 71 -8.91 -23.69 26.50
C SER A 71 -10.34 -23.14 26.55
N LYS A 72 -11.36 -23.94 26.20
CA LYS A 72 -12.77 -23.54 26.09
C LYS A 72 -13.35 -22.94 27.39
N VAL A 73 -13.13 -21.64 27.61
CA VAL A 73 -13.74 -20.82 28.66
C VAL A 73 -13.95 -19.42 28.07
N SER A 74 -15.18 -18.91 28.12
CA SER A 74 -15.61 -17.65 27.48
C SER A 74 -14.75 -16.45 27.85
N LEU A 75 -14.33 -15.67 26.85
CA LEU A 75 -13.62 -14.40 27.02
C LEU A 75 -14.62 -13.27 27.28
N GLN A 76 -15.16 -13.23 28.50
CA GLN A 76 -15.60 -11.96 29.09
C GLN A 76 -14.45 -11.38 29.91
N GLU A 77 -14.11 -10.14 29.57
CA GLU A 77 -13.03 -9.32 30.13
C GLU A 77 -11.58 -9.72 29.80
N SER A 78 -10.70 -8.72 29.90
CA SER A 78 -9.37 -8.65 29.30
C SER A 78 -8.38 -9.67 29.88
N ARG A 79 -8.14 -10.78 29.17
CA ARG A 79 -6.96 -11.62 29.42
C ARG A 79 -5.69 -11.00 28.82
N PRO A 80 -4.54 -11.13 29.50
CA PRO A 80 -3.25 -10.86 28.86
C PRO A 80 -2.98 -11.87 27.73
N LEU A 81 -2.24 -11.45 26.71
CA LEU A 81 -1.84 -12.31 25.58
C LEU A 81 -1.00 -13.55 25.99
N SER A 82 -0.45 -13.56 27.21
CA SER A 82 0.32 -14.69 27.77
C SER A 82 -0.44 -15.99 27.87
N ASP A 83 -1.77 -15.93 28.05
CA ASP A 83 -2.60 -17.09 28.37
C ASP A 83 -3.01 -17.89 27.11
N ILE A 84 -2.52 -17.46 25.94
CA ILE A 84 -2.85 -17.99 24.63
C ILE A 84 -1.59 -18.62 24.02
N SER A 85 -1.63 -19.93 23.75
CA SER A 85 -0.59 -20.60 22.97
C SER A 85 -0.80 -20.36 21.48
N LEU A 86 0.28 -20.01 20.77
CA LEU A 86 0.26 -19.60 19.37
C LEU A 86 1.19 -20.51 18.56
N TRP A 87 0.73 -20.98 17.40
CA TRP A 87 1.52 -21.82 16.50
C TRP A 87 1.59 -21.19 15.11
N ASN A 88 2.75 -21.25 14.47
CA ASN A 88 3.00 -20.62 13.16
C ASN A 88 3.17 -21.68 12.07
N ASN A 89 2.13 -21.91 11.28
CA ASN A 89 2.25 -22.66 10.03
C ASN A 89 2.81 -21.74 8.94
N THR A 90 4.05 -22.01 8.52
CA THR A 90 4.78 -21.20 7.54
C THR A 90 4.44 -21.53 6.08
N ASN A 91 3.69 -22.61 5.83
CA ASN A 91 3.27 -23.06 4.50
C ASN A 91 1.80 -23.55 4.53
N PRO A 92 0.82 -22.66 4.76
CA PRO A 92 -0.59 -23.03 4.77
C PRO A 92 -1.08 -23.50 3.40
N CYS A 93 -1.98 -24.48 3.38
CA CYS A 93 -2.66 -24.94 2.18
C CYS A 93 -3.98 -24.18 2.00
N PHE A 94 -4.23 -23.63 0.82
CA PHE A 94 -5.43 -22.84 0.54
C PHE A 94 -6.56 -23.62 -0.17
N SER A 95 -6.39 -24.93 -0.38
CA SER A 95 -7.37 -25.81 -1.03
C SER A 95 -8.73 -25.79 -0.34
N GLN A 96 -9.81 -25.85 -1.12
CA GLN A 96 -11.21 -25.67 -0.67
C GLN A 96 -11.72 -26.66 0.41
N ALA A 97 -10.97 -27.71 0.74
CA ALA A 97 -11.33 -28.71 1.75
C ALA A 97 -10.60 -28.50 3.08
N MET A 98 -10.84 -27.37 3.77
CA MET A 98 -10.58 -27.25 5.21
C MET A 98 -11.91 -27.32 5.95
N VAL A 99 -12.20 -28.49 6.52
CA VAL A 99 -13.54 -28.90 7.01
C VAL A 99 -13.76 -28.56 8.50
N GLU A 100 -12.75 -28.02 9.20
CA GLU A 100 -12.87 -27.65 10.61
C GLU A 100 -12.90 -26.15 10.85
N LYS A 101 -13.53 -25.76 11.97
CA LYS A 101 -13.58 -24.40 12.52
C LYS A 101 -12.21 -24.05 13.12
N ASP A 102 -11.22 -23.98 12.23
CA ASP A 102 -9.80 -23.91 12.56
C ASP A 102 -9.47 -22.54 13.15
N ASP A 103 -9.21 -22.50 14.45
CA ASP A 103 -9.11 -21.28 15.27
C ASP A 103 -7.84 -20.50 14.92
N SER A 104 -7.92 -19.71 13.85
CA SER A 104 -6.74 -19.22 13.13
C SER A 104 -6.98 -17.97 12.30
N PHE A 105 -5.90 -17.24 12.02
CA PHE A 105 -5.88 -16.14 11.06
C PHE A 105 -4.59 -16.19 10.21
N PHE A 106 -4.61 -15.57 9.04
CA PHE A 106 -3.46 -15.54 8.14
C PHE A 106 -2.63 -14.26 8.32
N ILE A 107 -1.34 -14.32 7.99
CA ILE A 107 -0.44 -13.17 7.99
C ILE A 107 0.33 -13.10 6.67
N VAL A 108 0.19 -12.00 5.94
CA VAL A 108 1.00 -11.65 4.77
C VAL A 108 2.32 -11.03 5.26
N ARG A 109 3.43 -11.73 5.03
CA ARG A 109 4.77 -11.43 5.56
C ARG A 109 5.56 -10.44 4.71
N ASP A 110 4.98 -9.28 4.48
CA ASP A 110 5.64 -8.18 3.74
C ASP A 110 6.90 -7.67 4.48
N ASP A 111 7.03 -7.91 5.79
CA ASP A 111 8.25 -7.63 6.56
C ASP A 111 9.51 -8.33 6.02
N LEU A 112 9.34 -9.41 5.25
CA LEU A 112 10.42 -10.21 4.67
C LEU A 112 10.84 -9.75 3.25
N LEU A 113 10.22 -8.71 2.68
CA LEU A 113 10.46 -8.31 1.27
C LEU A 113 11.86 -7.77 0.97
N HIS A 114 12.48 -7.07 1.93
CA HIS A 114 13.78 -6.46 1.76
C HIS A 114 14.50 -6.40 3.11
N PRO A 115 15.82 -6.62 3.20
CA PRO A 115 16.55 -6.60 4.48
C PRO A 115 16.51 -5.24 5.20
N LEU A 116 16.36 -4.13 4.46
CA LEU A 116 16.36 -2.76 5.01
C LEU A 116 15.12 -1.92 4.67
N ILE A 117 14.35 -2.33 3.65
CA ILE A 117 13.16 -1.62 3.13
C ILE A 117 11.94 -2.49 3.43
N ASN A 118 11.77 -2.87 4.69
CA ASN A 118 10.82 -3.91 5.07
C ASN A 118 9.36 -3.46 4.90
N GLY A 119 8.47 -4.41 4.65
CA GLY A 119 7.04 -4.23 4.85
C GLY A 119 6.36 -3.34 3.82
N ASN A 120 5.32 -2.64 4.27
CA ASN A 120 4.48 -1.85 3.37
C ASN A 120 5.19 -0.63 2.75
N LYS A 121 6.40 -0.29 3.20
CA LYS A 121 7.21 0.79 2.60
C LYS A 121 7.83 0.35 1.28
N ALA A 122 8.29 -0.91 1.16
CA ALA A 122 8.72 -1.48 -0.11
C ALA A 122 7.61 -1.40 -1.16
N ARG A 123 6.38 -1.86 -0.82
CA ARG A 123 5.22 -1.79 -1.72
C ARG A 123 4.92 -0.37 -2.19
N LYS A 124 4.93 0.62 -1.30
CA LYS A 124 4.68 2.02 -1.70
C LYS A 124 5.76 2.60 -2.61
N LEU A 125 7.03 2.27 -2.35
CA LEU A 125 8.14 2.73 -3.18
C LEU A 125 8.26 1.97 -4.51
N ASP A 126 7.66 0.78 -4.59
CA ASP A 126 7.73 -0.14 -5.73
C ASP A 126 7.38 0.53 -7.07
N GLY A 127 6.25 1.25 -7.10
CA GLY A 127 5.79 2.03 -8.27
C GLY A 127 6.19 3.51 -8.26
N LEU A 128 6.77 4.01 -7.16
CA LEU A 128 7.17 5.41 -6.98
C LEU A 128 8.57 5.66 -7.57
N ILE A 129 9.53 4.82 -7.19
CA ILE A 129 10.94 4.94 -7.58
C ILE A 129 11.15 4.90 -9.11
N PRO A 130 10.46 4.05 -9.90
CA PRO A 130 10.65 4.01 -11.36
C PRO A 130 10.37 5.36 -12.03
N LEU A 131 9.32 6.08 -11.59
CA LEU A 131 8.99 7.39 -12.14
C LEU A 131 10.05 8.45 -11.81
N LEU A 132 10.74 8.35 -10.67
CA LEU A 132 11.85 9.26 -10.35
C LEU A 132 13.02 9.08 -11.34
N GLU A 133 13.37 7.82 -11.63
CA GLU A 133 14.42 7.50 -12.61
C GLU A 133 14.00 7.90 -14.03
N ASP A 134 12.77 7.58 -14.44
CA ASP A 134 12.24 7.88 -15.77
C ASP A 134 12.19 9.40 -16.02
N HIS A 135 11.93 10.19 -14.98
CA HIS A 135 11.95 11.66 -15.05
C HIS A 135 13.34 12.27 -14.76
N SER A 136 14.41 11.47 -14.64
CA SER A 136 15.79 11.93 -14.39
C SER A 136 15.90 12.86 -13.17
N VAL A 137 15.26 12.46 -12.07
CA VAL A 137 15.36 13.13 -10.77
C VAL A 137 16.78 13.00 -10.22
N THR A 138 17.28 14.01 -9.51
CA THR A 138 18.62 14.01 -8.90
C THR A 138 18.57 13.88 -7.37
N ASP A 139 17.58 14.50 -6.76
CA ASP A 139 17.45 14.61 -5.30
C ASP A 139 15.98 14.34 -4.89
N VAL A 140 15.79 13.68 -3.75
CA VAL A 140 14.47 13.37 -3.17
C VAL A 140 14.40 13.95 -1.77
N VAL A 141 13.37 14.72 -1.47
CA VAL A 141 13.15 15.31 -0.15
C VAL A 141 11.93 14.66 0.50
N THR A 142 12.08 14.14 1.72
CA THR A 142 10.96 13.61 2.50
C THR A 142 11.15 13.86 3.99
N CYS A 143 10.16 13.49 4.80
CA CYS A 143 10.19 13.68 6.25
C CYS A 143 9.64 12.48 7.03
N GLY A 144 9.88 12.47 8.33
CA GLY A 144 9.36 11.46 9.25
C GLY A 144 9.72 11.75 10.70
N GLY A 145 9.25 10.90 11.62
CA GLY A 145 9.84 10.81 12.96
C GLY A 145 11.30 10.30 12.93
N CYS A 146 12.05 10.52 14.01
CA CYS A 146 13.44 10.07 14.14
C CYS A 146 13.66 8.57 13.79
N GLN A 147 12.75 7.68 14.21
CA GLN A 147 12.73 6.24 13.86
C GLN A 147 11.74 5.93 12.73
N SER A 148 11.65 6.76 11.70
CA SER A 148 10.71 6.58 10.58
C SER A 148 11.18 5.49 9.61
N ALA A 149 10.45 4.38 9.59
CA ALA A 149 10.60 3.33 8.57
C ALA A 149 10.44 3.87 7.14
N HIS A 150 9.62 4.91 6.94
CA HIS A 150 9.45 5.57 5.63
C HIS A 150 10.71 6.33 5.21
N ALA A 151 11.28 7.14 6.10
CA ALA A 151 12.46 7.92 5.78
C ALA A 151 13.67 7.01 5.46
N ALA A 152 13.87 5.94 6.25
CA ALA A 152 14.88 4.92 5.98
C ALA A 152 14.63 4.19 4.66
N ALA A 153 13.38 3.81 4.36
CA ALA A 153 13.01 3.16 3.10
C ALA A 153 13.31 4.04 1.87
N VAL A 154 12.95 5.33 1.93
CA VAL A 154 13.30 6.30 0.87
C VAL A 154 14.81 6.45 0.76
N ALA A 155 15.54 6.54 1.88
CA ALA A 155 16.99 6.68 1.90
C ALA A 155 17.70 5.55 1.15
N VAL A 156 17.41 4.30 1.53
CA VAL A 156 18.02 3.12 0.92
C VAL A 156 17.62 3.03 -0.56
N SER A 157 16.32 3.13 -0.87
CA SER A 157 15.81 2.99 -2.25
C SER A 157 16.43 4.02 -3.20
N CYS A 158 16.60 5.27 -2.75
CA CYS A 158 17.19 6.34 -3.55
C CYS A 158 18.69 6.12 -3.76
N SER A 159 19.44 5.87 -2.68
CA SER A 159 20.90 5.80 -2.74
C SER A 159 21.42 4.56 -3.48
N GLU A 160 20.70 3.44 -3.43
CA GLU A 160 20.95 2.27 -4.29
C GLU A 160 20.86 2.59 -5.80
N ARG A 161 20.18 3.67 -6.18
CA ARG A 161 19.91 4.10 -7.56
C ARG A 161 20.62 5.41 -7.92
N GLY A 162 21.53 5.88 -7.07
CA GLY A 162 22.28 7.13 -7.28
C GLY A 162 21.49 8.43 -7.09
N LEU A 163 20.22 8.35 -6.68
CA LEU A 163 19.42 9.50 -6.25
C LEU A 163 19.91 9.98 -4.88
N LYS A 164 19.81 11.28 -4.59
CA LYS A 164 20.24 11.86 -3.30
C LYS A 164 19.05 12.08 -2.36
N PRO A 165 18.83 11.22 -1.35
CA PRO A 165 17.77 11.43 -0.37
C PRO A 165 18.17 12.46 0.70
N HIS A 166 17.26 13.40 0.97
CA HIS A 166 17.34 14.39 2.04
C HIS A 166 16.15 14.19 2.99
N LEU A 167 16.45 14.00 4.28
CA LEU A 167 15.52 13.43 5.26
C LEU A 167 15.31 14.41 6.42
N LEU A 168 14.15 15.04 6.47
CA LEU A 168 13.79 15.98 7.54
C LEU A 168 13.16 15.22 8.71
N LEU A 169 13.96 14.89 9.72
CA LEU A 169 13.56 14.03 10.84
C LEU A 169 13.10 14.84 12.06
N ARG A 170 11.87 14.61 12.53
CA ARG A 170 11.28 15.31 13.67
C ARG A 170 11.99 15.00 14.98
N GLY A 171 12.47 16.03 15.65
CA GLY A 171 13.06 15.98 16.99
C GLY A 171 14.51 16.42 17.00
N GLU A 172 15.27 15.89 17.96
CA GLU A 172 16.70 16.11 18.14
C GLU A 172 17.47 14.88 17.67
N GLN A 173 18.77 15.06 17.40
CA GLN A 173 19.67 13.96 17.07
C GLN A 173 19.89 13.05 18.30
N PRO A 174 19.67 11.73 18.19
CA PRO A 174 20.04 10.80 19.26
C PRO A 174 21.55 10.77 19.48
N GLU A 175 21.97 10.68 20.74
CA GLU A 175 23.36 10.46 21.14
C GLU A 175 23.98 9.21 20.47
N ILE A 176 23.19 8.14 20.38
CA ILE A 176 23.57 6.88 19.73
C ILE A 176 22.55 6.58 18.64
N LEU A 177 23.01 6.53 17.38
CA LEU A 177 22.18 6.23 16.23
C LEU A 177 21.89 4.71 16.17
N THR A 178 20.62 4.32 16.13
CA THR A 178 20.21 2.90 16.01
C THR A 178 18.99 2.73 15.11
N GLY A 179 18.70 1.50 14.69
CA GLY A 179 17.47 1.17 13.96
C GLY A 179 17.32 1.96 12.66
N TYR A 180 16.09 2.40 12.37
CA TYR A 180 15.80 3.23 11.19
C TYR A 180 16.55 4.57 11.19
N ASN A 181 16.89 5.12 12.36
CA ASN A 181 17.65 6.38 12.40
C ASN A 181 19.11 6.20 11.94
N LEU A 182 19.74 5.09 12.31
CA LEU A 182 21.06 4.70 11.79
C LEU A 182 21.01 4.49 10.27
N ILE A 183 20.05 3.70 9.77
CA ILE A 183 19.89 3.46 8.33
C ILE A 183 19.64 4.78 7.57
N SER A 184 18.80 5.67 8.10
CA SER A 184 18.56 6.99 7.51
C SER A 184 19.84 7.82 7.38
N THR A 185 20.73 7.75 8.38
CA THR A 185 22.01 8.50 8.40
C THR A 185 23.07 7.86 7.50
N VAL A 186 23.11 6.53 7.40
CA VAL A 186 24.05 5.82 6.52
C VAL A 186 23.72 6.03 5.05
N TYR A 187 22.44 6.06 4.69
CA TYR A 187 21.98 6.13 3.31
C TYR A 187 21.50 7.51 2.86
N GLY A 188 21.43 8.54 3.72
CA GLY A 188 20.86 9.82 3.33
C GLY A 188 21.26 11.05 4.16
N ASN A 189 20.98 12.22 3.59
CA ASN A 189 21.30 13.51 4.19
C ASN A 189 20.25 13.86 5.25
N VAL A 190 20.51 13.45 6.49
CA VAL A 190 19.60 13.70 7.62
C VAL A 190 19.73 15.14 8.13
N THR A 191 18.59 15.82 8.27
CA THR A 191 18.47 17.08 9.03
C THR A 191 17.42 16.89 10.12
N TYR A 192 17.81 17.09 11.38
CA TYR A 192 16.88 17.05 12.52
C TYR A 192 16.14 18.38 12.64
N VAL A 193 14.81 18.34 12.78
CA VAL A 193 13.94 19.54 12.75
C VAL A 193 13.05 19.66 13.98
N PRO A 194 12.89 20.89 14.56
CA PRO A 194 11.99 21.13 15.68
C PRO A 194 10.52 20.77 15.36
N ARG A 195 9.78 20.35 16.39
CA ARG A 195 8.37 19.96 16.24
C ARG A 195 7.47 21.08 15.71
N SER A 196 7.80 22.34 16.03
CA SER A 196 7.08 23.53 15.55
C SER A 196 7.23 23.72 14.03
N LEU A 197 8.42 23.50 13.47
CA LEU A 197 8.65 23.51 12.03
C LEU A 197 7.98 22.30 11.36
N TYR A 198 8.12 21.12 11.96
CA TYR A 198 7.50 19.88 11.45
C TYR A 198 5.97 19.94 11.41
N ALA A 199 5.33 20.71 12.28
CA ALA A 199 3.86 20.87 12.27
C ALA A 199 3.34 21.40 10.93
N ASN A 200 4.14 22.16 10.18
CA ASN A 200 3.86 22.57 8.81
C ASN A 200 4.83 21.88 7.83
N ARG A 201 4.67 20.54 7.70
CA ARG A 201 5.56 19.71 6.86
C ARG A 201 5.64 20.20 5.42
N GLU A 202 4.53 20.65 4.84
CA GLU A 202 4.47 21.04 3.43
C GLU A 202 5.39 22.25 3.17
N LYS A 203 5.22 23.32 3.95
CA LYS A 203 6.10 24.49 3.90
C LYS A 203 7.56 24.12 4.21
N MET A 204 7.78 23.26 5.20
CA MET A 204 9.11 22.80 5.61
C MET A 204 9.83 22.05 4.46
N LEU A 205 9.17 21.05 3.87
CA LEU A 205 9.68 20.26 2.75
C LEU A 205 9.96 21.16 1.54
N LYS A 206 9.01 22.02 1.17
CA LYS A 206 9.15 22.94 0.03
C LYS A 206 10.30 23.92 0.22
N SER A 207 10.41 24.54 1.40
CA SER A 207 11.50 25.49 1.70
C SER A 207 12.88 24.82 1.66
N HIS A 208 12.99 23.57 2.10
CA HIS A 208 14.25 22.82 2.04
C HIS A 208 14.58 22.38 0.61
N ALA A 209 13.59 21.92 -0.16
CA ALA A 209 13.77 21.59 -1.57
C ALA A 209 14.19 22.83 -2.40
N ASP A 210 13.57 23.99 -2.17
CA ASP A 210 13.93 25.25 -2.85
C ASP A 210 15.36 25.68 -2.52
N TYR A 211 15.77 25.56 -1.24
CA TYR A 211 17.16 25.78 -0.83
C TYR A 211 18.14 24.85 -1.53
N LEU A 212 17.81 23.55 -1.67
CA LEU A 212 18.65 22.57 -2.36
C LEU A 212 18.70 22.78 -3.87
N ALA A 213 17.66 23.36 -4.48
CA ALA A 213 17.57 23.60 -5.92
C ALA A 213 18.40 24.83 -6.34
N GLY A 214 18.47 25.85 -5.48
CA GLY A 214 19.14 27.11 -5.77
C GLY A 214 18.48 27.87 -6.93
N SER A 215 19.24 28.71 -7.64
CA SER A 215 18.71 29.55 -8.73
C SER A 215 18.36 28.79 -10.01
N ASN A 216 18.93 27.59 -10.21
CA ASN A 216 18.88 26.88 -11.51
C ASN A 216 18.21 25.50 -11.42
N GLY A 217 17.87 25.02 -10.21
CA GLY A 217 17.19 23.74 -10.02
C GLY A 217 15.67 23.85 -10.15
N ASN A 218 15.01 22.71 -10.34
CA ASN A 218 13.55 22.59 -10.36
C ASN A 218 13.08 21.78 -9.14
N VAL A 219 11.97 22.20 -8.53
CA VAL A 219 11.32 21.52 -7.40
C VAL A 219 9.91 21.12 -7.80
N LEU A 220 9.63 19.83 -7.73
CA LEU A 220 8.34 19.23 -8.05
C LEU A 220 7.80 18.47 -6.84
N TRP A 221 6.48 18.46 -6.69
CA TRP A 221 5.80 17.44 -5.91
C TRP A 221 5.74 16.14 -6.72
N PHE A 222 5.53 15.02 -6.05
CA PHE A 222 5.45 13.75 -6.74
C PHE A 222 4.27 13.69 -7.72
N ASP A 223 3.12 14.24 -7.35
CA ASP A 223 1.92 14.24 -8.20
C ASP A 223 2.16 15.02 -9.52
N ASP A 224 2.93 16.13 -9.51
CA ASP A 224 3.34 16.87 -10.72
C ASP A 224 4.09 15.99 -11.75
N ILE A 225 4.91 15.05 -11.26
CA ILE A 225 5.63 14.08 -12.10
C ILE A 225 4.68 13.03 -12.67
N LEU A 226 3.69 12.61 -11.89
CA LEU A 226 2.69 11.64 -12.34
C LEU A 226 1.81 12.24 -13.45
N GLU A 227 1.31 13.47 -13.30
CA GLU A 227 0.56 14.18 -14.34
C GLU A 227 1.37 14.30 -15.64
N ALA A 228 2.65 14.67 -15.53
CA ALA A 228 3.56 14.73 -16.66
C ALA A 228 3.81 13.35 -17.30
N SER A 229 3.93 12.28 -16.51
CA SER A 229 4.10 10.90 -16.99
C SER A 229 2.86 10.39 -17.74
N LEU A 230 1.66 10.83 -17.36
CA LEU A 230 0.39 10.37 -17.96
C LEU A 230 0.04 11.15 -19.24
N SER A 231 0.59 12.35 -19.40
CA SER A 231 0.29 13.27 -20.50
C SER A 231 1.27 13.16 -21.70
N GLN A 232 2.33 12.35 -21.59
CA GLN A 232 3.38 12.22 -22.60
C GLN A 232 3.23 10.93 -23.43
N ASN A 233 3.37 11.04 -24.75
CA ASN A 233 3.69 9.89 -25.61
C ASN A 233 5.16 9.49 -25.43
N ASP A 234 5.47 8.19 -25.57
CA ASP A 234 6.77 7.58 -25.25
C ASP A 234 8.03 8.25 -25.87
N ASP A 235 7.90 8.97 -26.98
CA ASP A 235 9.02 9.55 -27.71
C ASP A 235 9.79 10.63 -26.93
N ALA A 236 9.14 11.39 -26.04
CA ALA A 236 9.78 12.46 -25.27
C ALA A 236 10.70 11.92 -24.15
N LEU A 237 10.32 10.81 -23.51
CA LEU A 237 11.12 10.12 -22.50
C LEU A 237 12.45 9.59 -23.07
N ASN A 238 12.45 9.15 -24.33
CA ASN A 238 13.64 8.66 -25.01
C ASN A 238 14.65 9.76 -25.41
N LEU A 239 14.22 11.03 -25.47
CA LEU A 239 15.13 12.17 -25.64
C LEU A 239 15.79 12.53 -24.30
N LEU A 240 15.02 12.66 -23.22
CA LEU A 240 15.54 12.98 -21.88
C LEU A 240 16.57 11.96 -21.38
N ARG A 241 16.36 10.66 -21.66
CA ARG A 241 17.30 9.58 -21.29
C ARG A 241 18.69 9.68 -21.95
N LYS A 242 18.86 10.42 -23.06
CA LYS A 242 20.14 10.50 -23.78
C LYS A 242 21.11 11.56 -23.24
N ASP A 243 20.64 12.56 -22.51
CA ASP A 243 21.48 13.66 -22.01
C ASP A 243 22.02 13.47 -20.58
N ALA A 244 21.53 12.46 -19.84
CA ALA A 244 21.82 12.23 -18.42
C ALA A 244 23.31 12.02 -18.05
N HIS A 245 24.20 11.78 -19.02
CA HIS A 245 25.63 11.55 -18.79
C HIS A 245 26.53 12.81 -18.86
N ARG A 246 25.97 14.02 -19.03
CA ARG A 246 26.77 15.27 -19.03
C ARG A 246 26.79 15.94 -17.66
N SER A 247 28.00 16.10 -17.10
CA SER A 247 28.24 16.91 -15.90
C SER A 247 27.76 18.36 -16.12
N GLY A 248 26.96 18.89 -15.19
CA GLY A 248 26.42 20.26 -15.25
C GLY A 248 24.90 20.39 -15.39
N HIS A 249 24.13 19.29 -15.37
CA HIS A 249 22.67 19.36 -15.40
C HIS A 249 22.07 20.05 -14.15
N PRO A 250 20.99 20.83 -14.29
CA PRO A 250 20.29 21.44 -13.16
C PRO A 250 19.70 20.38 -12.23
N ARG A 251 19.72 20.64 -10.92
CA ARG A 251 19.12 19.73 -9.93
C ARG A 251 17.62 19.61 -10.17
N LYS A 252 17.12 18.37 -10.17
CA LYS A 252 15.69 18.09 -10.25
C LYS A 252 15.28 17.40 -8.95
N ILE A 253 14.54 18.13 -8.13
CA ILE A 253 14.26 17.76 -6.75
C ILE A 253 12.79 17.39 -6.62
N VAL A 254 12.52 16.23 -6.05
CA VAL A 254 11.14 15.74 -5.86
C VAL A 254 10.80 15.61 -4.40
N ILE A 255 9.67 16.18 -4.01
CA ILE A 255 9.14 16.05 -2.67
C ILE A 255 8.21 14.82 -2.62
N VAL A 256 8.56 13.85 -1.78
CA VAL A 256 7.75 12.66 -1.48
C VAL A 256 7.09 12.85 -0.11
N ASN A 257 5.77 12.70 -0.03
CA ASN A 257 5.04 12.96 1.21
C ASN A 257 5.39 11.97 2.33
N GLU A 258 5.15 12.39 3.59
CA GLU A 258 5.36 11.53 4.76
C GLU A 258 4.63 10.19 4.61
N GLY A 259 5.35 9.09 4.81
CA GLY A 259 4.79 7.74 4.68
C GLY A 259 4.42 7.32 3.26
N ALA A 260 4.91 8.03 2.24
CA ALA A 260 4.45 7.98 0.85
C ALA A 260 2.94 8.17 0.80
N GLY A 261 2.52 9.39 1.12
CA GLY A 261 1.13 9.85 1.09
C GLY A 261 0.63 10.21 -0.31
N ASP A 262 1.32 9.73 -1.33
CA ASP A 262 1.21 10.11 -2.74
C ASP A 262 0.37 9.08 -3.51
N VAL A 263 -0.33 9.48 -4.58
CA VAL A 263 -1.32 8.61 -5.22
C VAL A 263 -0.70 7.39 -5.90
N VAL A 264 0.52 7.50 -6.44
CA VAL A 264 1.23 6.36 -7.05
C VAL A 264 1.54 5.25 -6.03
N ALA A 265 1.70 5.60 -4.76
CA ALA A 265 2.06 4.66 -3.71
C ALA A 265 0.96 3.60 -3.47
N LEU A 266 -0.28 3.92 -3.86
CA LEU A 266 -1.43 3.00 -3.84
C LEU A 266 -1.19 1.81 -4.79
N LEU A 267 -0.52 2.02 -5.92
CA LEU A 267 -0.40 1.03 -6.99
C LEU A 267 0.34 -0.23 -6.57
N GLY A 268 1.37 -0.11 -5.73
CA GLY A 268 2.08 -1.28 -5.20
C GLY A 268 1.26 -2.09 -4.19
N LEU A 269 0.25 -1.48 -3.55
CA LEU A 269 -0.74 -2.21 -2.75
C LEU A 269 -1.81 -2.86 -3.64
N ILE A 270 -2.24 -2.20 -4.72
CA ILE A 270 -3.12 -2.81 -5.74
C ILE A 270 -2.42 -4.01 -6.38
N ARG A 271 -1.12 -3.90 -6.68
CA ARG A 271 -0.25 -5.01 -7.17
C ARG A 271 -0.23 -6.18 -6.19
N LEU A 272 -0.11 -5.90 -4.88
CA LEU A 272 -0.18 -6.92 -3.83
C LEU A 272 -1.57 -7.58 -3.76
N VAL A 273 -2.66 -6.81 -3.81
CA VAL A 273 -4.03 -7.36 -3.81
C VAL A 273 -4.27 -8.25 -5.03
N GLN A 274 -3.86 -7.81 -6.23
CA GLN A 274 -3.93 -8.63 -7.44
C GLN A 274 -3.18 -9.96 -7.26
N TYR A 275 -1.94 -9.91 -6.75
CA TYR A 275 -1.17 -11.12 -6.42
C TYR A 275 -1.94 -12.03 -5.43
N LEU A 276 -2.35 -11.52 -4.28
CA LEU A 276 -3.03 -12.31 -3.25
C LEU A 276 -4.37 -12.91 -3.72
N SER A 277 -5.04 -12.26 -4.70
CA SER A 277 -6.34 -12.68 -5.24
C SER A 277 -6.30 -13.97 -6.06
N HIS A 278 -5.11 -14.46 -6.45
CA HIS A 278 -4.99 -15.71 -7.20
C HIS A 278 -5.56 -16.91 -6.42
N ASN A 279 -6.21 -17.84 -7.12
CA ASN A 279 -6.93 -18.97 -6.52
C ASN A 279 -6.05 -19.95 -5.73
N HIS A 280 -4.73 -19.97 -5.97
CA HIS A 280 -3.79 -20.78 -5.19
C HIS A 280 -3.32 -20.09 -3.88
N LEU A 281 -3.79 -18.86 -3.63
CA LEU A 281 -3.54 -18.06 -2.45
C LEU A 281 -4.88 -17.75 -1.75
N LEU A 282 -5.27 -16.48 -1.63
CA LEU A 282 -6.49 -16.11 -0.92
C LEU A 282 -7.76 -16.27 -1.77
N GLY A 283 -7.64 -16.19 -3.10
CA GLY A 283 -8.73 -16.39 -4.06
C GLY A 283 -9.71 -15.22 -4.17
N LYS A 284 -10.36 -15.08 -5.33
CA LYS A 284 -11.27 -13.95 -5.61
C LYS A 284 -12.65 -14.07 -4.94
N GLU A 285 -13.16 -15.28 -4.79
CA GLU A 285 -14.52 -15.55 -4.30
C GLU A 285 -14.64 -15.54 -2.77
N ARG A 286 -13.51 -15.66 -2.06
CA ARG A 286 -13.48 -15.81 -0.60
C ARG A 286 -13.66 -14.44 0.07
N ALA A 287 -14.67 -14.31 0.93
CA ALA A 287 -14.84 -13.15 1.79
C ALA A 287 -13.67 -13.03 2.78
N LEU A 288 -13.04 -11.85 2.85
CA LEU A 288 -11.89 -11.60 3.73
C LEU A 288 -12.10 -10.36 4.60
N LYS A 289 -11.56 -10.40 5.82
CA LYS A 289 -11.28 -9.21 6.63
C LYS A 289 -9.77 -8.97 6.62
N LEU A 290 -9.31 -8.04 5.78
CA LEU A 290 -7.91 -7.60 5.77
C LEU A 290 -7.65 -6.64 6.93
N VAL A 291 -6.60 -6.90 7.71
CA VAL A 291 -6.25 -6.11 8.90
C VAL A 291 -4.87 -5.47 8.72
N VAL A 292 -4.77 -4.17 8.97
CA VAL A 292 -3.53 -3.42 8.82
C VAL A 292 -3.42 -2.29 9.84
N ASP A 293 -2.20 -1.94 10.25
CA ASP A 293 -1.97 -0.72 11.04
C ASP A 293 -1.88 0.53 10.14
N ALA A 294 -2.25 1.69 10.69
CA ALA A 294 -2.30 2.94 9.97
C ALA A 294 -1.51 4.05 10.66
N GLY A 295 -0.32 4.34 10.13
CA GLY A 295 0.38 5.61 10.37
C GLY A 295 -0.23 6.75 9.54
N THR A 296 -0.03 6.72 8.22
CA THR A 296 -0.52 7.75 7.27
C THR A 296 -1.73 7.31 6.43
N GLY A 297 -2.27 6.11 6.69
CA GLY A 297 -3.45 5.58 5.99
C GLY A 297 -3.22 5.05 4.56
N THR A 298 -2.20 5.47 3.80
CA THR A 298 -2.06 5.08 2.36
C THR A 298 -2.09 3.57 2.14
N THR A 299 -1.55 2.78 3.07
CA THR A 299 -1.53 1.31 2.96
C THR A 299 -2.94 0.74 2.95
N ALA A 300 -3.79 1.14 3.91
CA ALA A 300 -5.17 0.69 4.00
C ALA A 300 -6.00 1.13 2.78
N VAL A 301 -5.85 2.38 2.37
CA VAL A 301 -6.55 2.93 1.19
C VAL A 301 -6.13 2.20 -0.09
N GLY A 302 -4.84 1.87 -0.25
CA GLY A 302 -4.35 1.12 -1.40
C GLY A 302 -4.82 -0.34 -1.43
N LEU A 303 -4.94 -1.00 -0.26
CA LEU A 303 -5.55 -2.33 -0.17
C LEU A 303 -7.04 -2.30 -0.51
N ALA A 304 -7.78 -1.32 0.02
CA ALA A 304 -9.22 -1.19 -0.20
C ALA A 304 -9.53 -0.84 -1.67
N LEU A 305 -8.80 0.11 -2.27
CA LEU A 305 -8.90 0.38 -3.70
C LEU A 305 -8.54 -0.85 -4.54
N GLY A 306 -7.50 -1.61 -4.15
CA GLY A 306 -7.15 -2.85 -4.84
C GLY A 306 -8.28 -3.88 -4.83
N ALA A 307 -8.95 -4.06 -3.69
CA ALA A 307 -10.09 -4.95 -3.57
C ALA A 307 -11.26 -4.48 -4.45
N MET A 308 -11.61 -3.19 -4.39
CA MET A 308 -12.68 -2.61 -5.20
C MET A 308 -12.40 -2.68 -6.70
N CYS A 309 -11.18 -2.36 -7.15
CA CYS A 309 -10.78 -2.41 -8.56
C CYS A 309 -10.76 -3.83 -9.14
N LEU A 310 -10.82 -4.86 -8.29
CA LEU A 310 -10.83 -6.28 -8.68
C LEU A 310 -12.15 -6.98 -8.33
N GLY A 311 -13.17 -6.24 -7.87
CA GLY A 311 -14.48 -6.78 -7.50
C GLY A 311 -14.44 -7.78 -6.33
N LEU A 312 -13.43 -7.71 -5.46
CA LEU A 312 -13.22 -8.69 -4.39
C LEU A 312 -14.13 -8.43 -3.19
N PRO A 313 -14.72 -9.47 -2.55
CA PRO A 313 -15.50 -9.35 -1.32
C PRO A 313 -14.58 -9.20 -0.09
N TRP A 314 -13.59 -8.30 -0.19
CA TRP A 314 -12.55 -8.10 0.82
C TRP A 314 -12.75 -6.75 1.50
N GLU A 315 -13.02 -6.78 2.81
CA GLU A 315 -13.11 -5.59 3.64
C GLU A 315 -11.74 -5.25 4.25
N VAL A 316 -11.42 -3.96 4.41
CA VAL A 316 -10.16 -3.51 5.02
C VAL A 316 -10.44 -2.80 6.34
N THR A 317 -10.01 -3.40 7.45
CA THR A 317 -10.00 -2.80 8.78
C THR A 317 -8.62 -2.23 9.10
N ALA A 318 -8.55 -0.94 9.45
CA ALA A 318 -7.30 -0.23 9.64
C ALA A 318 -7.20 0.40 11.04
N VAL A 319 -6.20 -0.03 11.82
CA VAL A 319 -6.00 0.43 13.20
C VAL A 319 -5.25 1.76 13.21
N MET A 320 -5.93 2.83 13.62
CA MET A 320 -5.44 4.20 13.66
C MET A 320 -4.37 4.39 14.73
N LEU A 321 -3.20 4.95 14.35
CA LEU A 321 -2.06 5.13 15.26
C LEU A 321 -1.70 6.58 15.58
N ALA A 322 -1.75 7.45 14.57
CA ALA A 322 -1.08 8.76 14.59
C ALA A 322 -2.01 9.99 14.57
N ASP A 323 -3.13 9.91 13.84
CA ASP A 323 -4.09 11.00 13.66
C ASP A 323 -5.49 10.65 14.24
N THR A 324 -6.42 11.58 14.11
CA THR A 324 -7.85 11.45 14.40
C THR A 324 -8.60 10.75 13.25
N ILE A 325 -9.78 10.19 13.54
CA ILE A 325 -10.70 9.65 12.51
C ILE A 325 -11.01 10.66 11.39
N HIS A 326 -11.10 11.95 11.71
CA HIS A 326 -11.28 13.01 10.71
C HIS A 326 -10.06 13.16 9.78
N GLY A 327 -8.85 13.08 10.33
CA GLY A 327 -7.60 13.10 9.57
C GLY A 327 -7.50 11.92 8.60
N TYR A 328 -7.77 10.70 9.05
CA TYR A 328 -7.75 9.52 8.17
C TYR A 328 -8.82 9.59 7.08
N ARG A 329 -10.07 9.94 7.41
CA ARG A 329 -11.15 10.11 6.41
C ARG A 329 -10.85 11.22 5.40
N HIS A 330 -10.20 12.30 5.82
CA HIS A 330 -9.75 13.35 4.91
C HIS A 330 -8.64 12.83 3.96
N GLN A 331 -7.64 12.14 4.50
CA GLN A 331 -6.54 11.57 3.71
C GLN A 331 -7.02 10.46 2.75
N GLU A 332 -7.98 9.64 3.18
CA GLU A 332 -8.70 8.66 2.35
C GLU A 332 -9.40 9.34 1.17
N LYS A 333 -10.26 10.35 1.44
CA LYS A 333 -10.95 11.11 0.38
C LYS A 333 -9.97 11.78 -0.58
N ARG A 334 -8.86 12.36 -0.08
CA ARG A 334 -7.82 12.97 -0.93
C ARG A 334 -7.17 11.94 -1.85
N LEU A 335 -6.76 10.78 -1.32
CA LEU A 335 -6.14 9.70 -2.08
C LEU A 335 -7.09 9.13 -3.14
N ILE A 336 -8.36 8.88 -2.79
CA ILE A 336 -9.38 8.39 -3.74
C ILE A 336 -9.65 9.43 -4.84
N SER A 337 -9.77 10.71 -4.48
CA SER A 337 -9.96 11.79 -5.46
C SER A 337 -8.79 11.87 -6.43
N SER A 338 -7.55 11.90 -5.90
CA SER A 338 -6.33 11.90 -6.71
C SER A 338 -6.26 10.66 -7.61
N PHE A 339 -6.64 9.48 -7.11
CA PHE A 339 -6.62 8.23 -7.88
C PHE A 339 -7.60 8.27 -9.05
N LYS A 340 -8.82 8.79 -8.83
CA LYS A 340 -9.80 8.99 -9.90
C LYS A 340 -9.28 9.96 -10.97
N THR A 341 -8.72 11.10 -10.57
CA THR A 341 -8.18 12.12 -11.49
C THR A 341 -7.03 11.59 -12.35
N HIS A 342 -6.09 10.83 -11.77
CA HIS A 342 -4.87 10.41 -12.47
C HIS A 342 -5.04 9.12 -13.28
N PHE A 343 -5.96 8.23 -12.91
CA PHE A 343 -6.07 6.91 -13.54
C PHE A 343 -7.37 6.69 -14.31
N ASP A 344 -8.19 7.72 -14.51
CA ASP A 344 -9.45 7.65 -15.28
C ASP A 344 -10.42 6.58 -14.75
N PHE A 345 -10.49 6.47 -13.42
CA PHE A 345 -11.18 5.37 -12.74
C PHE A 345 -12.68 5.64 -12.56
N HIS A 346 -13.47 5.19 -13.53
CA HIS A 346 -14.92 5.30 -13.54
C HIS A 346 -15.62 4.21 -12.73
N ILE A 347 -15.81 4.46 -11.43
CA ILE A 347 -16.79 3.74 -10.62
C ILE A 347 -18.20 4.27 -10.96
N ASP A 348 -18.93 3.54 -11.80
CA ASP A 348 -20.37 3.76 -12.00
C ASP A 348 -21.24 2.97 -11.00
N HIS A 349 -20.72 1.89 -10.41
CA HIS A 349 -21.51 0.93 -9.61
C HIS A 349 -21.36 1.07 -8.07
N PHE A 350 -20.33 1.74 -7.56
CA PHE A 350 -20.03 1.86 -6.12
C PHE A 350 -20.04 3.30 -5.57
N ILE A 351 -20.68 4.24 -6.27
CA ILE A 351 -20.74 5.66 -5.85
C ILE A 351 -21.32 5.80 -4.44
N SER A 352 -22.32 4.97 -4.08
CA SER A 352 -23.00 4.96 -2.78
C SER A 352 -22.14 4.54 -1.58
N ASP A 353 -21.04 3.81 -1.79
CA ASP A 353 -20.22 3.29 -0.70
C ASP A 353 -18.95 4.11 -0.47
N ILE A 354 -18.42 4.77 -1.51
CA ILE A 354 -17.30 5.72 -1.36
C ILE A 354 -17.63 6.85 -0.38
N ASP A 355 -18.89 7.32 -0.36
CA ASP A 355 -19.32 8.39 0.56
C ASP A 355 -19.29 7.97 2.04
N LYS A 356 -19.39 6.65 2.33
CA LYS A 356 -19.26 6.08 3.68
C LYS A 356 -17.80 5.85 4.10
N GLY A 357 -16.88 5.79 3.13
CA GLY A 357 -15.49 5.36 3.29
C GLY A 357 -15.31 3.90 2.87
N ILE A 358 -14.13 3.59 2.33
CA ILE A 358 -13.77 2.25 1.81
C ILE A 358 -12.88 1.48 2.81
N VAL A 359 -12.38 2.16 3.84
CA VAL A 359 -11.62 1.58 4.95
C VAL A 359 -12.43 1.68 6.25
N GLN A 360 -12.57 0.56 6.96
CA GLN A 360 -13.07 0.53 8.33
C GLN A 360 -11.97 1.00 9.30
N TRP A 361 -11.88 2.31 9.50
CA TRP A 361 -10.98 2.91 10.49
C TRP A 361 -11.42 2.58 11.92
N VAL A 362 -10.51 2.01 12.71
CA VAL A 362 -10.76 1.64 14.11
C VAL A 362 -9.68 2.22 15.02
N GLU A 363 -10.06 2.61 16.24
CA GLU A 363 -9.08 3.03 17.26
C GLU A 363 -8.35 1.82 17.84
N ARG A 364 -7.19 2.08 18.47
CA ARG A 364 -6.53 1.07 19.32
C ARG A 364 -7.41 0.71 20.51
N SER A 365 -7.47 -0.57 20.86
CA SER A 365 -8.18 -1.08 22.05
C SER A 365 -7.75 -0.37 23.34
N LEU A 366 -6.48 0.03 23.43
CA LEU A 366 -5.93 0.91 24.46
C LEU A 366 -5.43 2.23 23.82
N PRO A 367 -6.22 3.31 23.87
CA PRO A 367 -5.84 4.59 23.27
C PRO A 367 -4.59 5.21 23.90
N ARG A 368 -3.64 5.63 23.06
CA ARG A 368 -2.40 6.29 23.50
C ARG A 368 -1.81 7.22 22.45
N LYS A 369 -0.96 8.16 22.88
CA LYS A 369 -0.20 9.03 21.97
C LYS A 369 0.77 8.20 21.11
N PHE A 370 0.85 8.54 19.83
CA PHE A 370 1.71 7.86 18.87
C PHE A 370 3.17 7.75 19.33
N GLY A 371 3.73 6.55 19.24
CA GLY A 371 5.12 6.26 19.62
C GLY A 371 5.40 6.17 21.14
N ASN A 372 4.40 6.34 22.02
CA ASN A 372 4.51 5.91 23.42
C ASN A 372 4.14 4.44 23.54
N VAL A 373 4.84 3.68 24.39
CA VAL A 373 4.53 2.28 24.70
C VAL A 373 3.87 2.19 26.09
N LEU A 374 2.89 1.31 26.24
CA LEU A 374 2.23 0.97 27.51
C LEU A 374 2.86 -0.29 28.14
N GLU A 375 2.62 -0.46 29.45
CA GLU A 375 2.98 -1.68 30.18
C GLU A 375 2.28 -2.91 29.56
N GLY A 376 2.99 -4.02 29.44
CA GLY A 376 2.50 -5.26 28.81
C GLY A 376 2.63 -5.32 27.28
N GLU A 377 2.74 -4.20 26.56
CA GLU A 377 2.86 -4.23 25.09
C GLU A 377 4.19 -4.86 24.62
N LEU A 378 5.29 -4.70 25.38
CA LEU A 378 6.59 -5.31 25.05
C LEU A 378 6.61 -6.80 25.39
N GLU A 379 6.01 -7.18 26.52
CA GLU A 379 5.79 -8.56 26.94
C GLU A 379 4.92 -9.31 25.91
N ALA A 380 3.85 -8.68 25.41
CA ALA A 380 3.02 -9.22 24.33
C ALA A 380 3.82 -9.45 23.03
N CYS A 381 4.65 -8.48 22.62
CA CYS A 381 5.54 -8.64 21.47
C CYS A 381 6.55 -9.79 21.66
N GLN A 382 7.10 -9.94 22.87
CA GLN A 382 8.01 -11.03 23.22
C GLN A 382 7.33 -12.39 23.19
N HIS A 383 6.11 -12.50 23.74
CA HIS A 383 5.31 -13.73 23.73
C HIS A 383 5.01 -14.20 22.30
N ILE A 384 4.52 -13.28 21.45
CA ILE A 384 4.29 -13.55 20.02
C ILE A 384 5.58 -14.03 19.35
N ALA A 385 6.70 -13.34 19.57
CA ALA A 385 8.00 -13.71 18.99
C ALA A 385 8.50 -15.09 19.46
N GLN A 386 8.36 -15.43 20.74
CA GLN A 386 8.78 -16.70 21.32
C GLN A 386 7.92 -17.88 20.83
N GLN A 387 6.61 -17.69 20.70
CA GLN A 387 5.68 -18.73 20.27
C GLN A 387 5.71 -18.95 18.74
N THR A 388 5.84 -17.87 17.97
CA THR A 388 5.63 -17.92 16.50
C THR A 388 6.89 -17.70 15.68
N GLY A 389 7.97 -17.16 16.27
CA GLY A 389 9.14 -16.68 15.52
C GLY A 389 8.87 -15.42 14.68
N ILE A 390 7.72 -14.75 14.85
CA ILE A 390 7.37 -13.51 14.15
C ILE A 390 7.64 -12.31 15.07
N LEU A 391 8.45 -11.37 14.59
CA LEU A 391 8.78 -10.14 15.32
C LEU A 391 7.76 -9.04 15.00
N VAL A 392 6.85 -8.80 15.93
CA VAL A 392 5.99 -7.59 15.94
C VAL A 392 6.64 -6.48 16.78
N ASP A 393 6.15 -5.25 16.58
CA ASP A 393 6.55 -4.05 17.30
C ASP A 393 5.32 -3.40 17.97
N PRO A 394 5.47 -2.77 19.15
CA PRO A 394 4.34 -2.20 19.86
C PRO A 394 3.80 -0.93 19.21
N VAL A 395 4.55 -0.23 18.35
CA VAL A 395 4.09 1.05 17.76
C VAL A 395 3.11 0.81 16.63
N TYR A 396 3.39 -0.14 15.74
CA TYR A 396 2.60 -0.47 14.56
C TYR A 396 1.97 -1.86 14.66
N THR A 397 2.76 -2.91 14.43
CA THR A 397 2.27 -4.24 14.04
C THR A 397 1.53 -5.00 15.15
N LEU A 398 1.85 -4.77 16.43
CA LEU A 398 1.09 -5.36 17.55
C LEU A 398 -0.40 -5.00 17.49
N SER A 399 -0.74 -3.76 17.16
CA SER A 399 -2.14 -3.32 17.13
C SER A 399 -2.96 -3.96 16.01
N ALA A 400 -2.32 -4.26 14.88
CA ALA A 400 -2.93 -5.04 13.80
C ALA A 400 -3.07 -6.53 14.18
N TRP A 401 -2.13 -7.08 14.96
CA TRP A 401 -2.24 -8.42 15.54
C TRP A 401 -3.43 -8.53 16.51
N GLU A 402 -3.56 -7.59 17.45
CA GLU A 402 -4.69 -7.53 18.40
C GLU A 402 -6.04 -7.41 17.68
N MET A 403 -6.11 -6.61 16.62
CA MET A 403 -7.32 -6.47 15.80
C MET A 403 -7.63 -7.75 15.01
N ALA A 404 -6.61 -8.42 14.44
CA ALA A 404 -6.81 -9.69 13.74
C ALA A 404 -7.31 -10.79 14.70
N MET A 405 -6.77 -10.84 15.92
CA MET A 405 -7.23 -11.73 16.99
C MET A 405 -8.71 -11.52 17.33
N SER A 406 -9.14 -10.27 17.51
CA SER A 406 -10.51 -9.89 17.85
C SER A 406 -11.51 -10.11 16.71
N LEU A 407 -11.12 -9.83 15.47
CA LEU A 407 -11.96 -10.12 14.30
C LEU A 407 -12.10 -11.63 14.09
N ARG A 408 -11.02 -12.41 14.28
CA ARG A 408 -11.05 -13.87 14.15
C ARG A 408 -12.00 -14.50 15.16
N GLU A 409 -12.03 -13.98 16.39
CA GLU A 409 -12.99 -14.41 17.43
C GLU A 409 -14.44 -14.12 17.01
N LYS A 410 -14.73 -12.90 16.53
CA LYS A 410 -16.06 -12.52 16.04
C LYS A 410 -16.54 -13.36 14.84
N GLU A 411 -15.66 -13.66 13.89
CA GLU A 411 -15.97 -14.52 12.73
C GLU A 411 -16.06 -16.01 13.13
N ALA A 412 -15.42 -16.43 14.23
CA ALA A 412 -15.56 -17.77 14.79
C ALA A 412 -16.87 -17.95 15.58
N ASP A 413 -17.38 -16.90 16.22
CA ASP A 413 -18.67 -16.92 16.94
C ASP A 413 -19.87 -16.64 16.02
N GLY A 414 -19.68 -15.90 14.93
CA GLY A 414 -20.72 -15.60 13.94
C GLY A 414 -20.92 -16.67 12.85
N GLU A 415 -21.91 -16.43 11.99
CA GLU A 415 -22.14 -17.18 10.75
C GLU A 415 -21.30 -16.64 9.56
N GLY A 416 -20.49 -15.60 9.79
CA GLY A 416 -19.92 -14.73 8.74
C GLY A 416 -18.96 -15.41 7.76
N GLY A 417 -18.28 -16.49 8.16
CA GLY A 417 -17.45 -17.33 7.28
C GLY A 417 -16.22 -16.66 6.67
N ALA A 418 -16.00 -15.36 6.90
CA ALA A 418 -14.90 -14.61 6.33
C ALA A 418 -13.56 -15.00 6.99
N LYS A 419 -12.48 -15.03 6.19
CA LYS A 419 -11.13 -15.31 6.73
C LYS A 419 -10.41 -14.00 7.07
N VAL A 420 -9.84 -13.95 8.27
CA VAL A 420 -9.05 -12.80 8.72
C VAL A 420 -7.61 -12.92 8.24
N VAL A 421 -7.09 -11.82 7.67
CA VAL A 421 -5.73 -11.77 7.11
C VAL A 421 -5.05 -10.46 7.53
N MET A 422 -4.03 -10.56 8.36
CA MET A 422 -3.19 -9.43 8.77
C MET A 422 -2.10 -9.15 7.72
N LEU A 423 -1.86 -7.90 7.37
CA LEU A 423 -0.66 -7.48 6.66
C LEU A 423 0.44 -7.13 7.68
N HIS A 424 1.55 -7.88 7.70
CA HIS A 424 2.69 -7.57 8.55
C HIS A 424 3.53 -6.44 7.93
N THR A 425 3.26 -5.20 8.36
CA THR A 425 3.77 -3.98 7.70
C THR A 425 5.24 -3.65 7.92
N GLY A 426 5.99 -4.50 8.64
CA GLY A 426 7.42 -4.32 8.93
C GLY A 426 7.64 -3.77 10.34
N GLY A 427 8.35 -2.66 10.47
CA GLY A 427 8.48 -1.94 11.76
C GLY A 427 9.62 -2.41 12.68
N THR A 428 10.13 -3.63 12.53
CA THR A 428 11.07 -4.29 13.46
C THR A 428 12.34 -3.50 13.80
N LEU A 429 12.98 -2.80 12.86
CA LEU A 429 14.15 -1.95 13.18
C LEU A 429 13.82 -0.78 14.13
N GLY A 430 12.55 -0.44 14.33
CA GLY A 430 12.11 0.53 15.34
C GLY A 430 12.33 0.04 16.77
N MET A 431 12.43 -1.28 16.99
CA MET A 431 12.67 -1.88 18.31
C MET A 431 13.99 -1.43 18.93
N PHE A 432 15.02 -1.14 18.13
CA PHE A 432 16.30 -0.62 18.66
C PHE A 432 16.14 0.78 19.28
N GLY A 433 15.36 1.66 18.65
CA GLY A 433 15.03 2.97 19.22
C GLY A 433 14.14 2.88 20.47
N LEU A 434 13.24 1.89 20.52
CA LEU A 434 12.47 1.59 21.73
C LEU A 434 13.37 1.05 22.85
N ALA A 435 14.35 0.20 22.56
CA ALA A 435 15.30 -0.32 23.55
C ALA A 435 16.13 0.80 24.21
N GLN A 436 16.49 1.85 23.46
CA GLN A 436 17.15 3.03 24.01
C GLN A 436 16.23 3.84 24.94
N ARG A 437 14.94 3.95 24.61
CA ARG A 437 13.95 4.74 25.37
C ARG A 437 13.39 4.01 26.59
N TYR A 438 13.24 2.69 26.50
CA TYR A 438 12.58 1.83 27.48
C TYR A 438 13.55 0.80 28.08
N LYS A 439 14.76 1.24 28.43
CA LYS A 439 15.89 0.38 28.84
C LYS A 439 15.53 -0.71 29.86
N SER A 440 14.65 -0.41 30.82
CA SER A 440 14.20 -1.34 31.87
C SER A 440 13.54 -2.62 31.35
N TYR A 441 12.85 -2.56 30.21
CA TYR A 441 12.20 -3.72 29.59
C TYR A 441 13.19 -4.61 28.83
N PHE A 442 14.29 -4.04 28.35
CA PHE A 442 15.33 -4.76 27.61
C PHE A 442 16.50 -5.21 28.50
N SER A 443 16.71 -4.59 29.67
CA SER A 443 17.75 -4.98 30.62
C SER A 443 17.37 -6.18 31.51
N LYS A 444 16.08 -6.51 31.62
CA LYS A 444 15.56 -7.66 32.39
C LYS A 444 15.91 -9.04 31.79
N LEU A 445 16.55 -9.10 30.61
CA LEU A 445 16.99 -10.34 29.95
C LEU A 445 18.09 -11.12 30.71
N LYS A 446 18.54 -10.65 31.88
CA LYS A 446 19.39 -11.42 32.80
C LYS A 446 18.55 -12.23 33.80
N VAL A 447 18.05 -13.38 33.35
CA VAL A 447 18.19 -14.73 33.94
C VAL A 447 17.60 -15.66 32.87
N GLY A 448 18.46 -16.35 32.12
CA GLY A 448 18.00 -17.53 31.37
C GLY A 448 17.56 -18.62 32.35
N PRO A 449 16.71 -19.58 31.94
CA PRO A 449 16.24 -20.61 32.85
C PRO A 449 17.43 -21.29 33.54
N SER A 450 17.42 -21.27 34.87
CA SER A 450 18.40 -21.98 35.68
C SER A 450 18.30 -23.47 35.36
N SER A 451 19.34 -23.98 34.70
CA SER A 451 19.54 -25.38 34.28
C SER A 451 19.53 -26.36 35.46
#